data_AF-A0AAV4MFB8-F1
#
_entry.id   AF-A0AAV4MFB8-F1
#
_cell.length_a   1.000
_cell.length_b   1.000
_cell.length_c   1.000
_cell.angle_alpha   90.00
_cell.angle_beta   90.00
_cell.angle_gamma   90.00
#
_symmetry.space_group_name_H-M   'P 1'
#
loop_
_entity.id
_entity.type
_entity.pdbx_description
1 polymer ?
#
loop_
_entity_poly.entity_id
_entity_poly.type
_entity_poly.pdbx_seq_one_letter_code
_entity_poly.pdbx_strand_id
1 'polypeptide(L)'
;MPEVKHFFETVLPAREERDYVLHFFGRLLDGHRDEKQFLVLTDKRDGNNGKTTFINLMECVFSSYAVCKGSKAVCEQSRERINSHDAGLARFKGIRLLIVDELKKDQTLNSSFLKRVAGGRSSVDGRNMYSSKIFKFSWQAGIVLIMKEGDFPKFDSFDEAFMKRMVVCPFRSKFVNALETIQEPYTFVQDLNICENFNSWRSSVLNLLWEYKYKDVTVPPEMLS
;
A
#
# COMPACT_ATOMS: atom_id res chain seq x y z
N MET A 1 -8.56 -19.78 -9.68
CA MET A 1 -8.07 -20.72 -8.65
C MET A 1 -8.81 -20.46 -7.34
N PRO A 2 -9.52 -21.44 -6.77
CA PRO A 2 -10.29 -21.28 -5.52
C PRO A 2 -9.44 -20.80 -4.34
N GLU A 3 -8.19 -21.25 -4.23
CA GLU A 3 -7.27 -20.90 -3.14
C GLU A 3 -6.94 -19.41 -3.08
N VAL A 4 -6.66 -18.78 -4.22
CA VAL A 4 -6.39 -17.33 -4.30
C VAL A 4 -7.61 -16.54 -3.84
N LYS A 5 -8.81 -16.97 -4.24
CA LYS A 5 -10.05 -16.33 -3.81
C LYS A 5 -10.24 -16.46 -2.30
N HIS A 6 -10.04 -17.66 -1.77
CA HIS A 6 -10.12 -17.94 -0.34
C HIS A 6 -9.11 -17.11 0.47
N PHE A 7 -7.88 -16.95 -0.04
CA PHE A 7 -6.88 -16.08 0.57
C PHE A 7 -7.38 -14.64 0.72
N PHE A 8 -7.91 -14.02 -0.35
CA PHE A 8 -8.42 -12.66 -0.23
C PHE A 8 -9.69 -12.57 0.63
N GLU A 9 -10.58 -13.57 0.56
CA GLU A 9 -11.78 -13.65 1.40
C GLU A 9 -11.47 -13.83 2.90
N THR A 10 -10.32 -14.41 3.25
CA THR A 10 -9.89 -14.56 4.65
C THR A 10 -9.08 -13.37 5.13
N VAL A 11 -8.21 -12.79 4.31
CA VAL A 11 -7.38 -11.64 4.70
C VAL A 11 -8.17 -10.32 4.70
N LEU A 12 -9.09 -10.15 3.76
CA LEU A 12 -9.98 -8.99 3.65
C LEU A 12 -11.43 -9.50 3.64
N PRO A 13 -12.01 -9.81 4.81
CA PRO A 13 -13.26 -10.56 4.89
C PRO A 13 -14.48 -9.71 4.55
N ALA A 14 -14.44 -8.41 4.82
CA ALA A 14 -15.46 -7.47 4.37
C ALA A 14 -15.37 -7.31 2.84
N ARG A 15 -16.47 -7.67 2.15
CA ARG A 15 -16.50 -7.73 0.69
C ARG A 15 -16.23 -6.37 0.03
N GLU A 16 -16.84 -5.31 0.53
CA GLU A 16 -16.69 -3.98 -0.06
C GLU A 16 -15.26 -3.44 0.09
N GLU A 17 -14.65 -3.64 1.27
CA GLU A 17 -13.25 -3.30 1.53
C GLU A 17 -12.31 -4.09 0.62
N ARG A 18 -12.53 -5.40 0.52
CA ARG A 18 -11.75 -6.29 -0.37
C ARG A 18 -11.85 -5.86 -1.82
N ASP A 19 -13.07 -5.60 -2.29
CA ASP A 19 -13.31 -5.21 -3.67
C ASP A 19 -12.59 -3.89 -3.99
N TYR A 20 -12.62 -2.92 -3.08
CA TYR A 20 -11.93 -1.65 -3.24
C TYR A 20 -10.40 -1.81 -3.20
N VAL A 21 -9.86 -2.60 -2.28
CA VAL A 21 -8.42 -2.86 -2.21
C VAL A 21 -7.92 -3.54 -3.49
N LEU A 22 -8.61 -4.58 -3.97
CA LEU A 22 -8.25 -5.24 -5.23
C LEU A 22 -8.35 -4.29 -6.42
N HIS A 23 -9.38 -3.44 -6.45
CA HIS A 23 -9.52 -2.37 -7.45
C HIS A 23 -8.36 -1.37 -7.41
N PHE A 24 -7.95 -0.93 -6.22
CA PHE A 24 -6.79 -0.06 -6.02
C PHE A 24 -5.52 -0.67 -6.61
N PHE A 25 -5.20 -1.93 -6.27
CA PHE A 25 -4.02 -2.61 -6.81
C PHE A 25 -4.13 -2.88 -8.32
N GLY A 26 -5.31 -3.21 -8.83
CA GLY A 26 -5.56 -3.41 -10.26
C GLY A 26 -5.22 -2.18 -11.11
N ARG A 27 -5.52 -0.99 -10.60
CA ARG A 27 -5.21 0.29 -11.27
C ARG A 27 -3.73 0.66 -11.25
N LEU A 28 -2.90 -0.05 -10.48
CA LEU A 28 -1.45 0.16 -10.50
C LEU A 28 -0.77 -0.59 -11.64
N LEU A 29 -1.44 -1.59 -12.23
CA LEU A 29 -0.81 -2.57 -13.12
C LEU A 29 -0.20 -1.98 -14.39
N ASP A 30 -0.75 -0.91 -14.96
CA ASP A 30 -0.26 -0.30 -16.21
C ASP A 30 0.48 1.03 -16.01
N GLY A 31 0.62 1.49 -14.76
CA GLY A 31 1.23 2.78 -14.41
C GLY A 31 0.42 4.02 -14.81
N HIS A 32 -0.82 3.86 -15.27
CA HIS A 32 -1.73 4.95 -15.57
C HIS A 32 -2.70 5.12 -14.39
N ARG A 33 -2.41 6.13 -13.56
CA ARG A 33 -3.25 6.45 -12.40
C ARG A 33 -3.98 7.77 -12.68
N ASP A 34 -5.30 7.74 -12.53
CA ASP A 34 -6.16 8.93 -12.63
C ASP A 34 -6.79 9.30 -11.28
N GLU A 35 -6.87 8.34 -10.36
CA GLU A 35 -7.34 8.58 -9.00
C GLU A 35 -6.25 9.05 -8.06
N LYS A 36 -6.64 9.91 -7.13
CA LYS A 36 -5.73 10.68 -6.28
C LYS A 36 -5.46 10.04 -4.93
N GLN A 37 -5.78 8.76 -4.75
CA GLN A 37 -5.74 8.11 -3.44
C GLN A 37 -4.42 7.40 -3.18
N PHE A 38 -4.07 7.31 -1.90
CA PHE A 38 -3.11 6.35 -1.36
C PHE A 38 -3.81 5.49 -0.31
N LEU A 39 -3.35 4.27 -0.16
CA LEU A 39 -3.97 3.27 0.69
C LEU A 39 -3.19 3.16 2.01
N VAL A 40 -3.91 3.12 3.13
CA VAL A 40 -3.35 2.89 4.47
C VAL A 40 -3.90 1.59 4.99
N LEU A 41 -3.03 0.60 5.22
CA LEU A 41 -3.39 -0.67 5.82
C LEU A 41 -3.16 -0.58 7.33
N THR A 42 -4.23 -0.71 8.10
CA THR A 42 -4.19 -0.61 9.56
C THR A 42 -4.74 -1.87 10.24
N ASP A 43 -4.46 -2.07 11.53
CA ASP A 43 -5.06 -3.11 12.36
C ASP A 43 -5.40 -2.61 13.76
N LYS A 44 -6.54 -3.10 14.24
CA LYS A 44 -6.98 -3.00 15.65
C LYS A 44 -6.50 -4.16 16.51
N ARG A 45 -6.34 -5.33 15.90
CA ARG A 45 -6.04 -6.58 16.58
C ARG A 45 -4.54 -6.81 16.52
N ASP A 46 -3.82 -6.42 17.57
CA ASP A 46 -2.37 -6.49 17.71
C ASP A 46 -1.76 -7.76 17.08
N GLY A 47 -1.25 -7.60 15.85
CA GLY A 47 -0.58 -8.67 15.10
C GLY A 47 -1.48 -9.79 14.58
N ASN A 48 -0.90 -10.66 13.74
CA ASN A 48 -1.56 -11.82 13.13
C ASN A 48 -2.86 -11.50 12.38
N ASN A 49 -2.89 -10.40 11.63
CA ASN A 49 -4.06 -9.98 10.83
C ASN A 49 -3.88 -10.17 9.33
N GLY A 50 -2.73 -10.69 8.90
CA GLY A 50 -2.47 -10.97 7.49
C GLY A 50 -1.96 -9.79 6.66
N LYS A 51 -1.77 -8.58 7.24
CA LYS A 51 -1.20 -7.41 6.51
C LYS A 51 0.13 -7.72 5.83
N THR A 52 1.11 -8.20 6.60
CA THR A 52 2.44 -8.50 6.08
C THR A 52 2.37 -9.59 5.01
N THR A 53 1.58 -10.64 5.25
CA THR A 53 1.38 -11.73 4.30
C THR A 53 0.74 -11.26 2.98
N PHE A 54 -0.27 -10.39 3.05
CA PHE A 54 -0.89 -9.76 1.88
C PHE A 54 0.10 -8.91 1.09
N ILE A 55 0.87 -8.08 1.79
CA ILE A 55 1.88 -7.22 1.15
C ILE A 55 2.96 -8.06 0.48
N ASN A 56 3.44 -9.13 1.13
CA ASN A 56 4.40 -10.05 0.52
C ASN A 56 3.86 -10.68 -0.78
N LEU A 57 2.56 -11.01 -0.84
CA LEU A 57 1.93 -11.47 -2.09
C LEU A 57 1.92 -10.37 -3.15
N MET A 58 1.55 -9.14 -2.80
CA MET A 58 1.56 -8.02 -3.73
C MET A 58 2.98 -7.71 -4.24
N GLU A 59 3.99 -7.72 -3.36
CA GLU A 59 5.40 -7.60 -3.72
C GLU A 59 5.83 -8.70 -4.69
N CYS A 60 5.41 -9.95 -4.46
CA CYS A 60 5.69 -11.06 -5.36
C CYS A 60 5.06 -10.84 -6.75
N VAL A 61 3.82 -10.36 -6.80
CA VAL A 61 3.09 -10.09 -8.06
C VAL A 61 3.73 -8.95 -8.85
N PHE A 62 3.96 -7.80 -8.21
CA PHE A 62 4.53 -6.61 -8.85
C PHE A 62 6.05 -6.75 -9.10
N SER A 63 6.75 -7.54 -8.29
CA SER A 63 8.17 -7.88 -8.46
C SER A 63 9.04 -6.65 -8.68
N SER A 64 9.77 -6.54 -9.80
CA SER A 64 10.64 -5.40 -10.13
C SER A 64 9.92 -4.06 -10.25
N TYR A 65 8.59 -4.04 -10.28
CA TYR A 65 7.77 -2.82 -10.26
C TYR A 65 7.35 -2.40 -8.84
N ALA A 66 7.75 -3.13 -7.80
CA ALA A 66 7.52 -2.77 -6.41
C ALA A 66 8.80 -2.26 -5.75
N VAL A 67 8.68 -1.25 -4.89
CA VAL A 67 9.72 -0.82 -3.97
C VAL A 67 9.16 -0.78 -2.56
N CYS A 68 9.90 -1.39 -1.63
CA CYS A 68 9.57 -1.45 -0.22
C CYS A 68 10.44 -0.48 0.57
N LYS A 69 10.01 -0.13 1.79
CA LYS A 69 10.74 0.76 2.73
C LYS A 69 10.94 2.18 2.16
N GLY A 70 9.84 2.74 1.64
CA GLY A 70 9.77 4.08 1.08
C GLY A 70 9.66 5.25 2.07
N SER A 71 9.84 5.04 3.39
CA SER A 71 9.49 6.03 4.43
C SER A 71 10.16 7.39 4.20
N LYS A 72 11.43 7.39 3.76
CA LYS A 72 12.15 8.64 3.44
C LYS A 72 11.48 9.49 2.37
N ALA A 73 10.78 8.87 1.42
CA ALA A 73 10.12 9.57 0.31
C ALA A 73 8.78 10.19 0.71
N VAL A 74 8.10 9.64 1.72
CA VAL A 74 6.76 10.07 2.12
C VAL A 74 6.75 10.90 3.41
N CYS A 75 7.84 10.90 4.17
CA CYS A 75 8.01 11.71 5.38
C CYS A 75 8.77 13.01 5.10
N GLU A 76 8.51 14.03 5.92
CA GLU A 76 9.33 15.24 5.98
C GLU A 76 10.77 14.89 6.41
N GLN A 77 11.73 15.59 5.85
CA GLN A 77 13.15 15.42 6.15
C GLN A 77 13.72 16.72 6.70
N SER A 78 14.73 16.62 7.57
CA SER A 78 15.51 17.79 7.98
C SER A 78 16.23 18.41 6.78
N ARG A 79 16.46 19.73 6.83
CA ARG A 79 17.06 20.51 5.72
C ARG A 79 18.41 19.95 5.24
N GLU A 80 19.19 19.37 6.15
CA GLU A 80 20.49 18.75 5.87
C GLU A 80 20.41 17.50 4.98
N ARG A 81 19.24 16.86 4.89
CA ARG A 81 19.03 15.59 4.17
C ARG A 81 18.30 15.76 2.83
N ILE A 82 18.05 16.98 2.38
CA ILE A 82 17.31 17.25 1.13
C ILE A 82 18.07 16.73 -0.10
N ASN A 83 19.39 16.95 -0.18
CA ASN A 83 20.17 16.49 -1.33
C ASN A 83 20.22 14.96 -1.46
N SER A 84 20.25 14.23 -0.33
CA SER A 84 20.21 12.77 -0.34
C SER A 84 18.80 12.23 -0.58
N HIS A 85 17.76 12.99 -0.21
CA HIS A 85 16.37 12.70 -0.56
C HIS A 85 16.15 12.76 -2.07
N ASP A 86 16.59 13.83 -2.74
CA ASP A 86 16.42 13.99 -4.19
C ASP A 86 17.11 12.87 -4.97
N ALA A 87 18.34 12.50 -4.60
CA ALA A 87 19.02 11.35 -5.19
C ALA A 87 18.25 10.03 -4.95
N GLY A 88 17.63 9.88 -3.78
CA GLY A 88 16.81 8.74 -3.41
C GLY A 88 15.53 8.61 -4.23
N LEU A 89 15.03 9.68 -4.84
CA LEU A 89 13.82 9.64 -5.66
C LEU A 89 14.04 8.97 -7.03
N ALA A 90 15.27 8.94 -7.54
CA ALA A 90 15.61 8.35 -8.84
C ALA A 90 15.18 6.87 -8.95
N ARG A 91 15.21 6.14 -7.84
CA ARG A 91 14.85 4.71 -7.77
C ARG A 91 13.36 4.44 -7.99
N PHE A 92 12.50 5.46 -7.94
CA PHE A 92 11.06 5.30 -8.17
C PHE A 92 10.67 5.41 -9.65
N LYS A 93 11.65 5.66 -10.55
CA LYS A 93 11.39 5.67 -11.99
C LYS A 93 10.90 4.30 -12.45
N GLY A 94 9.69 4.26 -13.02
CA GLY A 94 9.07 3.03 -13.53
C GLY A 94 8.42 2.14 -12.46
N ILE A 95 8.44 2.54 -11.19
CA ILE A 95 7.82 1.79 -10.09
C ILE A 95 6.31 2.00 -10.11
N ARG A 96 5.55 0.93 -9.89
CA ARG A 96 4.08 0.88 -9.87
C ARG A 96 3.51 0.72 -8.46
N LEU A 97 4.28 0.16 -7.54
CA LEU A 97 3.86 -0.04 -6.15
C LEU A 97 4.96 0.44 -5.21
N LEU A 98 4.65 1.44 -4.38
CA LEU A 98 5.48 1.90 -3.28
C LEU A 98 4.86 1.44 -1.96
N ILE A 99 5.55 0.54 -1.28
CA ILE A 99 5.16 0.07 0.04
C ILE A 99 6.01 0.79 1.08
N VAL A 100 5.33 1.39 2.05
CA VAL A 100 5.94 2.09 3.17
C VAL A 100 5.55 1.38 4.45
N ASP A 101 6.52 0.65 4.96
CA ASP A 101 6.52 0.04 6.30
C ASP A 101 7.39 0.89 7.23
N GLU A 102 7.36 0.61 8.53
CA GLU A 102 8.23 1.14 9.58
C GLU A 102 8.07 2.65 9.81
N LEU A 103 6.87 3.20 9.54
CA LEU A 103 6.53 4.56 9.95
C LEU A 103 6.37 4.62 11.47
N LYS A 104 6.98 5.64 12.07
CA LYS A 104 6.91 5.89 13.51
C LYS A 104 6.07 7.12 13.82
N LYS A 105 5.38 7.13 14.96
CA LYS A 105 4.57 8.25 15.46
C LYS A 105 5.29 9.60 15.57
N ASP A 106 6.62 9.59 15.76
CA ASP A 106 7.41 10.83 15.86
C ASP A 106 7.71 11.46 14.50
N GLN A 107 7.56 10.70 13.40
CA GLN A 107 7.73 11.19 12.03
C GLN A 107 6.51 12.00 11.57
N THR A 108 6.74 12.90 10.62
CA THR A 108 5.68 13.70 9.99
C THR A 108 5.57 13.32 8.52
N LEU A 109 4.36 13.05 8.03
CA LEU A 109 4.11 12.81 6.62
C LEU A 109 4.23 14.12 5.83
N ASN A 110 4.89 14.04 4.69
CA ASN A 110 4.97 15.14 3.75
C ASN A 110 3.66 15.22 2.95
N SER A 111 2.65 15.90 3.52
CA SER A 111 1.33 16.05 2.92
C SER A 111 1.39 16.68 1.53
N SER A 112 2.30 17.64 1.33
CA SER A 112 2.52 18.30 0.03
C SER A 112 3.02 17.32 -1.03
N PHE A 113 4.00 16.49 -0.69
CA PHE A 113 4.50 15.45 -1.58
C PHE A 113 3.42 14.42 -1.90
N LEU A 114 2.75 13.88 -0.87
CA LEU A 114 1.68 12.88 -1.04
C LEU A 114 0.54 13.44 -1.89
N LYS A 115 0.06 14.66 -1.65
CA LYS A 115 -0.97 15.31 -2.47
C LYS A 115 -0.56 15.43 -3.94
N ARG A 116 0.72 15.73 -4.18
CA ARG A 116 1.30 15.87 -5.52
C ARG A 116 1.38 14.53 -6.23
N VAL A 117 1.86 13.47 -5.59
CA VAL A 117 2.12 12.19 -6.27
C VAL A 117 0.94 11.21 -6.27
N ALA A 118 -0.03 11.38 -5.36
CA ALA A 118 -1.12 10.42 -5.19
C ALA A 118 -2.02 10.29 -6.44
N GLY A 119 -2.15 11.34 -7.25
CA GLY A 119 -2.88 11.32 -8.53
C GLY A 119 -2.16 10.63 -9.69
N GLY A 120 -0.91 10.19 -9.49
CA GLY A 120 -0.05 9.77 -10.59
C GLY A 120 0.26 10.90 -11.57
N ARG A 121 1.14 10.59 -12.53
CA ARG A 121 1.57 11.44 -13.64
C ARG A 121 2.32 12.73 -13.28
N SER A 122 2.37 13.10 -12.01
CA SER A 122 3.19 14.22 -11.52
C SER A 122 4.66 14.04 -11.90
N SER A 123 5.24 15.10 -12.45
CA SER A 123 6.67 15.14 -12.72
C SER A 123 7.44 15.11 -11.39
N VAL A 124 8.40 14.21 -11.30
CA VAL A 124 9.39 14.15 -10.23
C VAL A 124 10.75 14.34 -10.86
N ASP A 125 11.48 15.31 -10.32
CA ASP A 125 12.84 15.62 -10.71
C ASP A 125 13.73 15.79 -9.48
N GLY A 126 15.04 15.65 -9.70
CA GLY A 126 16.04 15.73 -8.66
C GLY A 126 17.44 15.55 -9.23
N ARG A 127 18.45 15.60 -8.37
CA ARG A 127 19.86 15.43 -8.76
C ARG A 127 20.35 14.05 -8.33
N ASN A 128 21.09 13.39 -9.22
CA ASN A 128 21.75 12.13 -8.88
C ASN A 128 22.84 12.37 -7.82
N MET A 129 23.08 11.35 -6.99
CA MET A 129 24.13 11.41 -5.98
C MET A 129 25.49 11.64 -6.66
N TYR A 130 26.23 12.65 -6.18
CA TYR A 130 27.55 13.02 -6.70
C TYR A 130 27.60 13.38 -8.20
N SER A 131 26.47 13.78 -8.81
CA SER A 131 26.43 14.19 -10.22
C SER A 131 25.63 15.46 -10.42
N SER A 132 26.03 16.30 -11.38
CA SER A 132 25.24 17.43 -11.88
C SER A 132 24.07 16.99 -12.77
N LYS A 133 23.98 15.69 -13.13
CA LYS A 133 22.89 15.15 -13.94
C LYS A 133 21.58 15.18 -13.15
N ILE A 134 20.64 15.95 -13.68
CA ILE A 134 19.25 15.99 -13.24
C ILE A 134 18.52 14.80 -13.87
N PHE A 135 17.72 14.09 -13.09
CA PHE A 135 16.74 13.15 -13.62
C PHE A 135 15.36 13.80 -13.61
N LYS A 136 14.51 13.37 -14.53
CA LYS A 136 13.09 13.72 -14.56
C LYS A 136 12.29 12.51 -15.01
N PHE A 137 11.23 12.19 -14.30
CA PHE A 137 10.31 11.12 -14.68
C PHE A 137 8.89 11.42 -14.20
N SER A 138 7.93 10.67 -14.73
CA SER A 138 6.54 10.75 -14.31
C SER A 138 6.28 9.73 -13.19
N TRP A 139 5.70 10.16 -12.08
CA TRP A 139 5.37 9.27 -10.96
C TRP A 139 4.24 8.31 -11.35
N GLN A 140 4.51 7.01 -11.28
CA GLN A 140 3.56 5.96 -11.64
C GLN A 140 3.13 5.11 -10.43
N ALA A 141 3.81 5.23 -9.29
CA ALA A 141 3.59 4.33 -8.16
C ALA A 141 2.30 4.64 -7.40
N GLY A 142 1.51 3.60 -7.09
CA GLY A 142 0.57 3.57 -5.98
C GLY A 142 1.31 3.59 -4.66
N ILE A 143 0.81 4.33 -3.68
CA ILE A 143 1.42 4.39 -2.34
C ILE A 143 0.54 3.59 -1.39
N VAL A 144 1.17 2.64 -0.69
CA VAL A 144 0.55 1.84 0.36
C VAL A 144 1.35 2.04 1.64
N LEU A 145 0.72 2.61 2.66
CA LEU A 145 1.31 2.76 3.98
C LEU A 145 0.83 1.60 4.87
N ILE A 146 1.74 0.99 5.62
CA ILE A 146 1.43 -0.07 6.58
C ILE A 146 1.70 0.48 7.97
N MET A 147 0.71 0.42 8.85
CA MET A 147 0.84 0.90 10.23
C MET A 147 -0.11 0.19 11.17
N LYS A 148 0.16 0.29 12.47
CA LYS A 148 -0.76 -0.14 13.52
C LYS A 148 -1.73 0.97 13.87
N GLU A 149 -2.93 0.63 14.31
CA GLU A 149 -3.86 1.64 14.79
C GLU A 149 -3.30 2.34 16.04
N GLY A 150 -3.27 3.68 16.03
CA GLY A 150 -2.72 4.49 17.12
C GLY A 150 -1.22 4.84 17.01
N ASP A 151 -0.49 4.24 16.07
CA ASP A 151 0.91 4.54 15.74
C ASP A 151 1.03 5.31 14.41
N PHE A 152 0.06 6.19 14.16
CA PHE A 152 0.04 7.02 12.96
C PHE A 152 1.14 8.10 13.02
N PRO A 153 1.89 8.32 11.93
CA PRO A 153 2.76 9.48 11.83
C PRO A 153 1.94 10.77 11.88
N LYS A 154 2.60 11.87 12.24
CA LYS A 154 1.96 13.20 12.30
C LYS A 154 1.60 13.67 10.89
N PHE A 155 0.44 14.29 10.76
CA PHE A 155 0.01 15.04 9.59
C PHE A 155 -1.01 16.10 10.03
N ASP A 156 -1.28 17.08 9.17
CA ASP A 156 -2.32 18.07 9.43
C ASP A 156 -3.70 17.46 9.15
N SER A 157 -4.46 17.17 10.21
CA SER A 157 -5.81 16.63 10.11
C SER A 157 -6.83 17.63 9.56
N PHE A 158 -6.52 18.92 9.52
CA PHE A 158 -7.38 19.95 8.95
C PHE A 158 -7.17 20.14 7.44
N ASP A 159 -6.15 19.50 6.86
CA ASP A 159 -5.91 19.51 5.41
C ASP A 159 -6.89 18.57 4.70
N GLU A 160 -8.10 19.04 4.43
CA GLU A 160 -9.13 18.27 3.74
C GLU A 160 -8.65 17.69 2.39
N ALA A 161 -7.79 18.42 1.69
CA ALA A 161 -7.26 17.95 0.40
C ALA A 161 -6.35 16.73 0.60
N PHE A 162 -5.58 16.69 1.68
CA PHE A 162 -4.81 15.51 2.06
C PHE A 162 -5.73 14.36 2.50
N MET A 163 -6.70 14.63 3.38
CA MET A 163 -7.62 13.62 3.91
C MET A 163 -8.44 12.93 2.80
N LYS A 164 -8.95 13.68 1.82
CA LYS A 164 -9.68 13.12 0.65
C LYS A 164 -8.86 12.14 -0.21
N ARG A 165 -7.53 12.11 -0.04
CA ARG A 165 -6.63 11.19 -0.74
C ARG A 165 -6.26 9.97 0.12
N MET A 166 -6.49 10.02 1.42
CA MET A 166 -6.19 8.92 2.32
C MET A 166 -7.37 7.95 2.35
N VAL A 167 -7.13 6.68 2.04
CA VAL A 167 -8.13 5.64 2.20
C VAL A 167 -7.59 4.59 3.16
N VAL A 168 -8.33 4.33 4.23
CA VAL A 168 -7.90 3.48 5.35
C VAL A 168 -8.59 2.12 5.24
N CYS A 169 -7.83 1.06 5.00
CA CYS A 169 -8.32 -0.31 5.03
C CYS A 169 -8.03 -0.94 6.40
N PRO A 170 -9.05 -1.19 7.23
CA PRO A 170 -8.86 -1.94 8.46
C PRO A 170 -8.69 -3.43 8.13
N PHE A 171 -7.54 -4.01 8.45
CA PHE A 171 -7.36 -5.46 8.41
C PHE A 171 -8.05 -6.07 9.62
N ARG A 172 -9.29 -6.52 9.39
CA ARG A 172 -10.20 -7.02 10.42
C ARG A 172 -9.88 -8.44 10.89
N SER A 173 -9.17 -9.20 10.06
CA SER A 173 -8.92 -10.61 10.32
C SER A 173 -7.99 -10.85 11.50
N LYS A 174 -8.17 -11.99 12.17
CA LYS A 174 -7.20 -12.55 13.11
C LYS A 174 -6.90 -13.99 12.71
N PHE A 175 -5.63 -14.31 12.57
CA PHE A 175 -5.14 -15.65 12.28
C PHE A 175 -4.61 -16.26 13.58
N VAL A 176 -5.17 -17.41 13.96
CA VAL A 176 -4.91 -18.11 15.23
C VAL A 176 -4.45 -19.55 14.98
N ASN A 177 -3.87 -20.17 16.00
CA ASN A 177 -3.56 -21.59 15.93
C ASN A 177 -4.84 -22.43 15.93
N ALA A 178 -4.80 -23.61 15.29
CA ALA A 178 -5.95 -24.52 15.18
C ALA A 178 -6.48 -25.03 16.52
N LEU A 179 -5.73 -24.85 17.61
CA LEU A 179 -6.10 -25.26 18.97
C LEU A 179 -6.94 -24.20 19.71
N GLU A 180 -7.12 -23.01 19.14
CA GLU A 180 -7.86 -21.91 19.76
C GLU A 180 -9.34 -21.95 19.35
N THR A 181 -10.25 -21.80 20.32
CA THR A 181 -11.69 -21.75 20.05
C THR A 181 -12.04 -20.48 19.26
N ILE A 182 -12.54 -20.65 18.03
CA ILE A 182 -12.95 -19.54 17.17
C ILE A 182 -14.32 -19.02 17.64
N GLN A 183 -14.33 -17.95 18.44
CA GLN A 183 -15.57 -17.30 18.91
C GLN A 183 -15.75 -15.89 18.36
N GLU A 184 -14.66 -15.21 18.00
CA GLU A 184 -14.71 -13.85 17.48
C GLU A 184 -14.93 -13.81 15.96
N PRO A 185 -15.65 -12.78 15.45
CA PRO A 185 -15.82 -12.61 14.01
C PRO A 185 -14.48 -12.35 13.33
N TYR A 186 -14.36 -12.78 12.07
CA TYR A 186 -13.17 -12.65 11.24
C TYR A 186 -11.92 -13.33 11.83
N THR A 187 -12.11 -14.42 12.57
CA THR A 187 -11.02 -15.24 13.08
C THR A 187 -10.88 -16.51 12.25
N PHE A 188 -9.66 -16.79 11.79
CA PHE A 188 -9.34 -17.88 10.87
C PHE A 188 -8.14 -18.67 11.39
N VAL A 189 -8.04 -19.95 11.01
CA VAL A 189 -6.87 -20.76 11.32
C VAL A 189 -5.70 -20.29 10.44
N GLN A 190 -4.53 -20.10 11.05
CA GLN A 190 -3.33 -19.73 10.32
C GLN A 190 -2.81 -20.87 9.46
N ASP A 191 -2.43 -20.56 8.22
CA ASP A 191 -1.63 -21.43 7.36
C ASP A 191 -0.18 -20.94 7.37
N LEU A 192 0.71 -21.75 7.96
CA LEU A 192 2.13 -21.42 8.11
C LEU A 192 2.90 -21.50 6.78
N ASN A 193 2.37 -22.22 5.79
CA ASN A 193 3.03 -22.46 4.51
C ASN A 193 2.42 -21.63 3.37
N ILE A 194 1.49 -20.71 3.69
CA ILE A 194 0.75 -19.92 2.70
C ILE A 194 1.66 -19.20 1.69
N CYS A 195 2.83 -18.74 2.15
CA CYS A 195 3.80 -18.01 1.34
C CYS A 195 4.46 -18.86 0.25
N GLU A 196 4.53 -20.20 0.42
CA GLU A 196 5.10 -21.12 -0.57
C GLU A 196 4.32 -21.10 -1.89
N ASN A 197 3.02 -20.77 -1.81
CA ASN A 197 2.14 -20.71 -2.96
C ASN A 197 2.25 -19.40 -3.76
N PHE A 198 2.90 -18.36 -3.25
CA PHE A 198 2.83 -17.03 -3.86
C PHE A 198 3.37 -16.99 -5.28
N ASN A 199 4.45 -17.73 -5.56
CA ASN A 199 5.02 -17.82 -6.90
C ASN A 199 4.05 -18.47 -7.91
N SER A 200 3.36 -19.55 -7.52
CA SER A 200 2.39 -20.21 -8.39
C SER A 200 1.10 -19.40 -8.55
N TRP A 201 0.75 -18.57 -7.56
CA TRP A 201 -0.44 -17.72 -7.58
C TRP A 201 -0.29 -16.45 -8.42
N ARG A 202 0.93 -16.04 -8.80
CA ARG A 202 1.19 -14.76 -9.48
C ARG A 202 0.26 -14.49 -10.67
N SER A 203 0.14 -15.44 -11.60
CA SER A 203 -0.70 -15.29 -12.80
C SER A 203 -2.18 -15.17 -12.45
N SER A 204 -2.65 -15.94 -11.47
CA SER A 204 -4.04 -15.90 -11.00
C SER A 204 -4.37 -14.58 -10.30
N VAL A 205 -3.45 -14.07 -9.46
CA VAL A 205 -3.63 -12.78 -8.80
C VAL A 205 -3.56 -11.64 -9.82
N LEU A 206 -2.66 -11.70 -10.79
CA LEU A 206 -2.59 -10.70 -11.86
C LEU A 206 -3.88 -10.64 -12.67
N ASN A 207 -4.45 -11.79 -13.04
CA ASN A 207 -5.73 -11.85 -13.73
C ASN A 207 -6.87 -11.27 -12.87
N LEU A 208 -6.92 -11.62 -11.58
CA LEU A 208 -7.88 -11.05 -10.63
C LEU A 208 -7.76 -9.51 -10.58
N LEU A 209 -6.55 -8.99 -10.37
CA LEU A 209 -6.30 -7.54 -10.33
C LEU A 209 -6.67 -6.86 -11.66
N TRP A 210 -6.44 -7.52 -12.80
CA TRP A 210 -6.84 -7.03 -14.10
C TRP A 210 -8.37 -6.91 -14.25
N GLU A 211 -9.12 -7.90 -13.79
CA GLU A 211 -10.59 -7.83 -13.74
C GLU A 211 -11.07 -6.69 -12.84
N TYR A 212 -10.44 -6.53 -11.67
CA TYR A 212 -10.79 -5.48 -10.71
C TYR A 212 -10.45 -4.07 -11.19
N LYS A 213 -9.45 -3.89 -12.06
CA LYS A 213 -9.09 -2.58 -12.62
C LYS A 213 -10.29 -1.89 -13.30
N TYR A 214 -11.14 -2.65 -13.98
CA TYR A 214 -12.28 -2.14 -14.75
C TYR A 214 -13.61 -2.23 -14.00
N LYS A 215 -13.60 -2.75 -12.77
CA LYS A 215 -14.78 -2.85 -11.93
C LYS A 215 -15.14 -1.46 -11.39
N ASP A 216 -16.41 -1.11 -11.44
CA ASP A 216 -16.92 0.10 -10.81
C ASP A 216 -17.01 -0.13 -9.30
N VAL A 217 -16.06 0.44 -8.55
CA VAL A 217 -15.95 0.28 -7.10
C VAL A 217 -15.69 1.64 -6.48
N THR A 218 -16.59 2.06 -5.59
CA THR A 218 -16.43 3.28 -4.79
C THR A 218 -15.73 2.97 -3.48
N VAL A 219 -15.12 3.99 -2.86
CA VAL A 219 -14.56 3.87 -1.51
C VAL A 219 -15.70 3.58 -0.53
N PRO A 220 -15.63 2.49 0.27
CA PRO A 220 -16.60 2.24 1.32
C PRO A 220 -16.56 3.36 2.38
N PRO A 221 -17.69 3.78 2.96
CA PRO A 221 -17.72 4.81 4.00
C PRO A 221 -16.81 4.53 5.19
N GLU A 222 -16.66 3.26 5.56
CA GLU A 222 -15.82 2.79 6.67
C GLU A 222 -14.33 2.94 6.40
N MET A 223 -13.95 3.16 5.15
CA MET A 223 -12.55 3.35 4.73
C MET A 223 -12.17 4.82 4.51
N LEU A 224 -13.12 5.75 4.66
CA LEU A 224 -12.84 7.17 4.62
C LEU A 224 -12.20 7.62 5.94
N SER A 225 -11.17 8.46 5.84
CA SER A 225 -10.44 9.05 6.97
C SER A 225 -11.18 10.17 7.67
#